data_AF-A0A5K7S447-F1
#
_entry.id   AF-A0A5K7S447-F1
#
_cell.length_a   1.000
_cell.length_b   1.000
_cell.length_c   1.000
_cell.angle_alpha   90.00
_cell.angle_beta   90.00
_cell.angle_gamma   90.00
#
_symmetry.space_group_name_H-M   'P 1'
#
loop_
_entity.id
_entity.type
_entity.pdbx_description
1 polymer ?
#
loop_
_entity_poly.entity_id
_entity_poly.type
_entity_poly.pdbx_seq_one_letter_code
_entity_poly.pdbx_strand_id
1 'polypeptide(L)'
;MSSLYTEKIRQNADLLVPISECPFGDPIAGCPFIPYYALKNERKQMELVEVIPQEELDELRKFHRDCMAKYRNGEWKPKNPKMKTI
;
A
#
# COMPACT_ATOMS: atom_id res chain seq x y z
N MET A 1 8.87 14.75 -16.67
CA MET A 1 7.93 14.90 -15.54
C MET A 1 6.93 13.76 -15.63
N SER A 2 6.91 12.86 -14.66
CA SER A 2 5.84 11.85 -14.60
C SER A 2 4.54 12.54 -14.17
N SER A 3 3.47 12.30 -14.92
CA SER A 3 2.13 12.77 -14.60
C SER A 3 1.51 11.77 -13.64
N LEU A 4 0.98 12.21 -12.49
CA LEU A 4 0.25 11.31 -11.58
C LEU A 4 -1.14 10.91 -12.13
N TYR A 5 -1.45 11.25 -13.38
CA TYR A 5 -2.75 11.06 -14.02
C TYR A 5 -2.72 10.06 -15.17
N THR A 6 -1.72 9.19 -15.23
CA THR A 6 -1.65 8.10 -16.21
C THR A 6 -2.79 7.11 -16.02
N GLU A 7 -3.06 6.33 -17.08
CA GLU A 7 -4.06 5.25 -17.02
C GLU A 7 -3.68 4.17 -15.99
N LYS A 8 -2.40 3.79 -15.93
CA LYS A 8 -1.93 2.75 -15.02
C LYS A 8 -2.05 3.15 -13.55
N ILE A 9 -1.78 4.40 -13.18
CA ILE A 9 -2.07 4.92 -11.83
C ILE A 9 -3.56 4.85 -11.52
N ARG A 10 -4.44 5.23 -12.47
CA ARG A 10 -5.90 5.18 -12.25
C ARG A 10 -6.39 3.74 -12.05
N GLN A 11 -5.89 2.79 -12.83
CA GLN A 11 -6.24 1.37 -12.72
C GLN A 11 -5.75 0.74 -11.41
N ASN A 12 -4.67 1.27 -10.83
CA ASN A 12 -4.04 0.78 -9.60
C ASN A 12 -4.21 1.77 -8.42
N ALA A 13 -5.23 2.63 -8.46
CA ALA A 13 -5.45 3.66 -7.45
C ALA A 13 -5.64 3.08 -6.04
N ASP A 14 -6.13 1.85 -5.94
CA ASP A 14 -6.31 1.11 -4.70
C ASP A 14 -4.98 0.79 -3.98
N LEU A 15 -3.87 0.81 -4.72
CA LEU A 15 -2.53 0.55 -4.20
C LEU A 15 -1.78 1.81 -3.76
N LEU A 16 -2.26 3.02 -4.08
CA LEU A 16 -1.53 4.25 -3.77
C LEU A 16 -1.33 4.45 -2.27
N VAL A 17 -2.39 4.23 -1.48
CA VAL A 17 -2.33 4.32 -0.01
C VAL A 17 -1.40 3.25 0.56
N PRO A 18 -1.59 1.94 0.30
CA PRO A 18 -0.71 0.93 0.90
C PRO A 18 0.74 0.99 0.41
N ILE A 19 1.04 1.61 -0.74
CA ILE A 19 2.41 1.90 -1.22
C ILE A 19 3.02 3.11 -0.49
N SER A 20 2.24 4.14 -0.15
CA SER A 20 2.76 5.31 0.56
C SER A 20 2.98 5.04 2.04
N GLU A 21 2.03 4.36 2.69
CA GLU A 21 2.10 3.98 4.11
C GLU A 21 1.17 2.82 4.48
N CYS A 22 1.36 2.23 5.67
CA CYS A 22 0.41 1.26 6.18
C CYS A 22 -0.86 2.00 6.70
N PRO A 23 -2.07 1.68 6.20
CA PRO A 23 -3.29 2.37 6.59
C PRO A 23 -3.68 2.13 8.06
N PHE A 24 -3.03 1.17 8.72
CA PHE A 24 -3.29 0.80 10.10
C PHE A 24 -2.23 1.28 11.10
N GLY A 25 -1.23 2.05 10.65
CA GLY A 25 -0.10 2.48 11.47
C GLY A 25 1.14 1.65 11.20
N ASP A 26 1.51 0.75 12.12
CA ASP A 26 2.70 -0.08 11.92
C ASP A 26 2.40 -1.31 11.05
N PRO A 27 3.18 -1.54 9.97
CA PRO A 27 3.02 -2.73 9.14
C PRO A 27 3.38 -4.00 9.92
N ILE A 28 2.74 -5.12 9.55
CA ILE A 28 3.13 -6.44 10.05
C ILE A 28 4.54 -6.82 9.60
N ALA A 29 5.20 -7.71 10.37
CA ALA A 29 6.49 -8.26 9.99
C ALA A 29 6.38 -8.93 8.61
N GLY A 30 7.27 -8.56 7.69
CA GLY A 30 7.27 -9.09 6.32
C GLY A 30 6.23 -8.48 5.38
N CYS A 31 5.60 -7.35 5.73
CA CYS A 31 4.72 -6.64 4.80
C CYS A 31 5.51 -6.24 3.52
N PRO A 32 5.06 -6.65 2.32
CA PRO A 32 5.78 -6.41 1.07
C PRO A 32 5.79 -4.94 0.65
N PHE A 33 5.00 -4.08 1.32
CA PHE A 33 4.99 -2.65 1.08
C PHE A 33 6.09 -1.88 1.83
N ILE A 34 6.74 -2.50 2.83
CA ILE A 34 7.80 -1.87 3.63
C ILE A 34 8.92 -1.23 2.79
N PRO A 35 9.43 -1.87 1.71
CA PRO A 35 10.46 -1.27 0.88
C PRO A 35 10.05 0.07 0.27
N TYR A 36 8.75 0.25 -0.02
CA TYR A 36 8.23 1.47 -0.63
C TYR A 36 8.13 2.63 0.37
N TYR A 37 7.97 2.35 1.66
CA TYR A 37 7.90 3.37 2.73
C TYR A 37 9.22 4.12 2.92
N ALA A 38 10.35 3.50 2.56
CA ALA A 38 11.68 4.07 2.73
C ALA A 38 11.93 5.35 1.90
N LEU A 39 11.17 5.55 0.82
CA LEU A 39 11.34 6.70 -0.07
C LEU A 39 10.95 8.05 0.57
N LYS A 40 10.13 8.04 1.63
CA LYS A 40 9.66 9.23 2.38
C LYS A 40 9.21 10.40 1.50
N ASN A 41 8.72 10.10 0.29
CA ASN A 41 8.26 11.07 -0.69
C ASN A 41 7.08 10.44 -1.43
N GLU A 42 5.89 10.87 -1.06
CA GLU A 42 4.62 10.32 -1.55
C GLU A 42 4.54 10.37 -3.08
N ARG A 43 4.97 11.47 -3.70
CA ARG A 43 4.99 11.58 -5.17
C ARG A 43 5.88 10.52 -5.80
N LYS A 44 7.10 10.32 -5.28
CA LYS A 44 8.01 9.29 -5.79
C LYS A 44 7.46 7.88 -5.55
N GLN A 45 6.77 7.66 -4.43
CA GLN A 45 6.10 6.39 -4.14
C GLN A 45 4.98 6.11 -5.13
N MET A 46 4.17 7.11 -5.48
CA MET A 46 3.12 6.97 -6.50
C MET A 46 3.70 6.74 -7.90
N GLU A 47 4.82 7.38 -8.23
CA GLU A 47 5.55 7.14 -9.48
C GLU A 47 6.08 5.70 -9.58
N LEU A 48 6.22 4.96 -8.46
CA LEU A 48 6.60 3.54 -8.52
C LEU A 48 5.54 2.68 -9.19
N VAL A 49 4.26 3.04 -9.10
CA VAL A 49 3.17 2.29 -9.74
C VAL A 49 3.35 2.22 -11.25
N GLU A 50 3.97 3.24 -11.85
CA GLU A 50 4.27 3.23 -13.28
C GLU A 50 5.34 2.20 -13.65
N VAL A 51 6.35 2.02 -12.80
CA VAL A 51 7.51 1.16 -13.10
C VAL A 51 7.35 -0.27 -12.62
N ILE A 52 6.58 -0.52 -11.56
CA ILE A 52 6.33 -1.86 -11.04
C ILE A 52 5.53 -2.65 -12.09
N PRO A 53 5.93 -3.89 -12.44
CA PRO A 53 5.17 -4.75 -13.35
C PRO A 53 3.72 -4.96 -12.86
N GLN A 54 2.77 -5.05 -13.78
CA GLN A 54 1.36 -5.22 -13.40
C GLN A 54 1.11 -6.49 -12.59
N GLU A 55 1.82 -7.58 -12.89
CA GLU A 55 1.75 -8.84 -12.13
C GLU A 55 2.16 -8.67 -10.67
N GLU A 56 3.19 -7.85 -10.40
CA GLU A 56 3.63 -7.55 -9.05
C GLU A 56 2.62 -6.64 -8.33
N LEU A 57 2.03 -5.67 -9.02
CA LEU A 57 0.93 -4.86 -8.47
C LEU A 57 -0.28 -5.74 -8.10
N ASP A 58 -0.59 -6.75 -8.90
CA ASP A 58 -1.69 -7.67 -8.65
C ASP A 58 -1.42 -8.55 -7.41
N GLU A 59 -0.19 -9.02 -7.22
CA GLU A 59 0.21 -9.76 -6.01
C GLU A 59 0.19 -8.86 -4.75
N LEU A 60 0.67 -7.61 -4.87
CA LEU A 60 0.56 -6.62 -3.79
C LEU A 60 -0.89 -6.36 -3.40
N ARG A 61 -1.78 -6.24 -4.39
CA ARG A 61 -3.21 -6.06 -4.19
C ARG A 61 -3.84 -7.25 -3.48
N LYS A 62 -3.51 -8.46 -3.93
CA LYS A 62 -3.99 -9.70 -3.31
C LYS A 62 -3.55 -9.78 -1.84
N PHE A 63 -2.27 -9.57 -1.57
CA PHE A 63 -1.74 -9.52 -0.20
C PHE A 63 -2.47 -8.48 0.65
N HIS A 64 -2.65 -7.26 0.14
CA HIS A 64 -3.32 -6.20 0.89
C HIS A 64 -4.78 -6.56 1.21
N ARG A 65 -5.52 -7.14 0.26
CA ARG A 65 -6.90 -7.61 0.49
C ARG A 65 -6.96 -8.68 1.58
N ASP A 66 -6.06 -9.66 1.55
CA ASP A 66 -5.97 -10.70 2.57
C ASP A 66 -5.61 -10.11 3.94
N CYS A 67 -4.64 -9.20 3.97
CA CYS A 67 -4.23 -8.48 5.18
C CYS A 67 -5.41 -7.71 5.81
N MET A 68 -6.18 -6.99 5.00
CA MET A 68 -7.40 -6.28 5.42
C MET A 68 -8.49 -7.22 5.93
N ALA A 69 -8.64 -8.40 5.34
CA ALA A 69 -9.60 -9.41 5.79
C ALA A 69 -9.22 -9.96 7.17
N LYS A 70 -7.95 -10.34 7.34
CA LYS A 70 -7.44 -10.82 8.64
C LYS A 70 -7.53 -9.76 9.73
N TYR A 71 -7.32 -8.47 9.40
CA TYR A 71 -7.52 -7.36 10.33
C TYR A 71 -8.98 -7.26 10.77
N ARG A 72 -9.93 -7.33 9.82
CA ARG A 72 -11.37 -7.29 10.11
C ARG A 72 -11.84 -8.47 10.96
N ASN A 73 -11.25 -9.64 10.77
CA ASN A 73 -11.53 -10.84 11.56
C ASN A 73 -10.84 -10.85 12.93
N GLY A 74 -9.96 -9.88 13.21
CA GLY A 74 -9.21 -9.80 14.47
C GLY A 74 -8.04 -10.78 14.59
N GLU A 75 -7.65 -11.43 13.49
CA GLU A 75 -6.57 -12.43 13.44
C GLU A 75 -5.18 -11.80 13.63
N TRP A 76 -5.02 -10.52 13.30
CA TRP A 76 -3.82 -9.75 13.64
C TRP A 76 -4.19 -8.33 14.04
N LYS A 77 -3.33 -7.73 14.86
CA LYS A 77 -3.47 -6.35 15.34
C LYS A 77 -2.16 -5.59 15.09
N PRO A 78 -2.20 -4.38 14.51
CA PRO A 78 -1.01 -3.53 14.41
C PRO A 78 -0.50 -3.20 15.81
N LYS A 79 0.82 -3.05 15.97
CA LYS A 79 1.43 -2.71 17.26
C LYS A 79 1.00 -1.31 17.73
N ASN A 80 0.97 -0.36 16.79
CA ASN A 80 0.47 0.99 16.99
C ASN A 80 -0.67 1.25 16.00
N PRO A 81 -1.93 0.94 16.35
CA PRO A 81 -3.06 1.27 15.50
C PRO A 81 -3.16 2.79 15.36
N LYS A 82 -3.15 3.32 14.12
CA LYS A 82 -3.63 4.68 13.88
C LYS A 82 -5.12 4.70 14.28
N MET A 83 -5.45 5.32 15.42
CA MET A 83 -6.84 5.45 15.90
C MET A 83 -7.70 6.00 14.75
N LYS A 84 -8.81 5.32 14.45
CA LYS A 84 -9.84 5.84 13.56
C LYS A 84 -10.48 7.05 14.22
N THR A 85 -10.09 8.25 13.84
CA THR A 85 -11.00 9.40 13.97
C THR A 85 -12.08 9.19 12.92
N ILE A 86 -13.29 8.85 13.38
CA ILE A 86 -14.51 8.81 12.57
C ILE A 86 -14.87 10.24 12.19
#